data_AF-A0A452Y357-F1
#
_entry.id   AF-A0A452Y357-F1
#
_cell.length_a   1.000
_cell.length_b   1.000
_cell.length_c   1.000
_cell.angle_alpha   90.00
_cell.angle_beta   90.00
_cell.angle_gamma   90.00
#
_symmetry.space_group_name_H-M   'P 1'
#
loop_
_entity.id
_entity.type
_entity.pdbx_description
1 polymer ?
#
loop_
_entity_poly.entity_id
_entity_poly.type
_entity_poly.pdbx_seq_one_letter_code
_entity_poly.pdbx_strand_id
1 'polypeptide(L)'
;ADVEEFYAQCDPEKENLCLYGYANEAWEVALPAEEVPTELPEPALGINFARDGMKRSDWLALVAVHSDSWLVSVAFYYAARLTRNDRKRLFGMMNDLPTVYEVISGMRQSKERDRSGGIDNSGRNKLPSKHTVEAPPPPRAENNARDADEGYDEDDGDHSETLCGTCGGIYSAEEFWIGCDVCERWYHGKCVKITPAKAESIKQYKCPSCSSKRPRQ
;
A
#
# COMPACT_ATOMS: atom_id res chain seq x y z
N ALA A 1 20.65 16.22 7.65
CA ALA A 1 21.74 17.19 7.86
C ALA A 1 22.33 17.04 9.27
N ASP A 2 21.52 16.63 10.25
CA ASP A 2 21.89 16.74 11.67
C ASP A 2 22.23 15.38 12.31
N VAL A 3 22.72 14.42 11.51
CA VAL A 3 22.96 13.05 11.98
C VAL A 3 23.99 12.97 13.11
N GLU A 4 24.98 13.87 13.12
CA GLU A 4 25.99 13.94 14.18
C GLU A 4 25.41 14.48 15.49
N GLU A 5 24.54 15.49 15.39
CA GLU A 5 23.85 16.05 16.54
C GLU A 5 22.89 15.01 17.14
N PHE A 6 22.08 14.38 16.29
CA PHE A 6 21.19 13.28 16.68
C PHE A 6 21.94 12.16 17.39
N TYR A 7 23.05 11.67 16.81
CA TYR A 7 23.85 10.61 17.41
C TYR A 7 24.40 11.02 18.79
N ALA A 8 24.87 12.26 18.94
CA ALA A 8 25.40 12.78 20.19
C ALA A 8 24.32 12.92 21.27
N GLN A 9 23.08 13.26 20.90
CA GLN A 9 21.96 13.35 21.85
C GLN A 9 21.49 11.98 22.36
N CYS A 10 21.58 10.92 21.53
CA CYS A 10 21.22 9.54 21.87
C CYS A 10 22.26 8.83 22.75
N ASP A 11 22.57 9.38 23.91
CA ASP A 11 23.53 8.80 24.87
C ASP A 11 22.97 7.50 25.52
N PRO A 12 23.64 6.35 25.39
CA PRO A 12 23.23 5.09 26.01
C PRO A 12 23.23 5.11 27.54
N GLU A 13 23.95 6.04 28.18
CA GLU A 13 23.99 6.18 29.63
C GLU A 13 22.79 6.99 30.19
N LYS A 14 22.00 7.62 29.30
CA LYS A 14 20.74 8.26 29.68
C LYS A 14 19.62 7.23 29.76
N GLU A 15 18.51 7.64 30.38
CA GLU A 15 17.26 6.90 30.33
C GLU A 15 16.79 6.61 28.90
N ASN A 16 15.75 5.80 28.75
CA ASN A 16 15.29 5.35 27.44
C ASN A 16 14.72 6.52 26.63
N LEU A 17 15.42 6.89 25.56
CA LEU A 17 15.06 8.03 24.70
C LEU A 17 14.24 7.58 23.50
N CYS A 18 13.49 8.54 22.97
CA CYS A 18 12.67 8.47 21.76
C CYS A 18 13.15 9.50 20.74
N LEU A 19 12.80 9.31 19.46
CA LEU A 19 12.94 10.34 18.41
C LEU A 19 11.55 10.83 18.00
N TYR A 20 11.31 12.12 18.17
CA TYR A 20 10.08 12.80 17.76
C TYR A 20 10.33 13.65 16.51
N GLY A 21 9.35 13.68 15.62
CA GLY A 21 9.27 14.58 14.47
C GLY A 21 8.01 15.43 14.53
N TYR A 22 8.14 16.72 14.23
CA TYR A 22 7.06 17.70 14.31
C TYR A 22 6.64 18.19 12.92
N ALA A 23 5.38 18.66 12.82
CA ALA A 23 4.81 19.15 11.57
C ALA A 23 5.51 20.40 10.99
N ASN A 24 6.30 21.11 11.80
CA ASN A 24 7.13 22.24 11.39
C ASN A 24 8.53 21.81 10.89
N GLU A 25 8.72 20.53 10.59
CA GLU A 25 9.98 19.92 10.14
C GLU A 25 11.09 19.87 11.19
N ALA A 26 10.78 20.21 12.46
CA ALA A 26 11.69 20.03 13.58
C ALA A 26 11.70 18.58 14.07
N TRP A 27 12.76 18.20 14.78
CA TRP A 27 12.90 16.92 15.47
C TRP A 27 13.43 17.12 16.88
N GLU A 28 13.18 16.15 17.76
CA GLU A 28 13.65 16.16 19.14
C GLU A 28 14.00 14.74 19.62
N VAL A 29 15.06 14.62 20.42
CA VAL A 29 15.35 13.41 21.21
C VAL A 29 14.98 13.67 22.66
N ALA A 30 13.92 13.00 23.13
CA ALA A 30 13.35 13.23 24.46
C ALA A 30 12.95 11.92 25.13
N LEU A 31 12.63 11.99 26.42
CA LEU A 31 11.97 10.91 27.15
C LEU A 31 10.53 10.71 26.62
N PRO A 32 9.95 9.51 26.76
CA PRO A 32 8.56 9.28 26.43
C PRO A 32 7.64 10.21 27.23
N ALA A 33 6.45 10.51 26.69
CA ALA A 33 5.46 11.31 27.40
C ALA A 33 5.09 10.67 28.76
N GLU A 34 5.04 11.49 29.82
CA GLU A 34 4.71 11.03 31.18
C GLU A 34 3.19 10.82 31.37
N GLU A 35 2.36 11.51 30.58
CA GLU A 35 0.92 11.46 30.70
C GLU A 35 0.33 10.18 30.08
N VAL A 36 -0.54 9.50 30.82
CA VAL A 36 -1.18 8.25 30.40
C VAL A 36 -2.72 8.40 30.45
N PRO A 37 -3.45 8.17 29.33
CA PRO A 37 -2.94 7.84 28.00
C PRO A 37 -2.35 9.06 27.27
N THR A 38 -1.39 8.82 26.38
CA THR A 38 -0.81 9.86 25.54
C THR A 38 -1.81 10.35 24.49
N GLU A 39 -1.68 11.61 24.05
CA GLU A 39 -2.56 12.17 23.03
C GLU A 39 -2.30 11.61 21.62
N LEU A 40 -1.05 11.21 21.34
CA LEU A 40 -0.62 10.63 20.07
C LEU A 40 0.06 9.27 20.31
N PRO A 41 0.11 8.40 19.29
CA PRO A 41 0.96 7.21 19.34
C PRO A 41 2.40 7.58 19.69
N GLU A 42 3.02 6.83 20.59
CA GLU A 42 4.42 7.05 20.98
C GLU A 42 5.39 6.40 20.00
N PRO A 43 6.55 7.03 19.72
CA PRO A 43 7.63 6.43 18.94
C PRO A 43 8.33 5.30 19.72
N ALA A 44 9.29 4.64 19.06
CA ALA A 44 10.05 3.56 19.69
C ALA A 44 10.90 4.07 20.86
N LEU A 45 10.70 3.44 22.02
CA LEU A 45 11.42 3.73 23.25
C LEU A 45 12.77 3.03 23.30
N GLY A 46 13.80 3.74 23.77
CA GLY A 46 15.13 3.18 24.02
C GLY A 46 16.01 3.10 22.77
N ILE A 47 15.83 4.00 21.80
CA ILE A 47 16.65 4.01 20.58
C ILE A 47 18.14 4.21 20.87
N ASN A 48 18.49 4.82 22.00
CA ASN A 48 19.87 5.03 22.45
C ASN A 48 20.55 3.73 22.93
N PHE A 49 19.81 2.72 23.40
CA PHE A 49 20.41 1.52 24.02
C PHE A 49 21.27 0.71 23.05
N ALA A 50 20.82 0.57 21.81
CA ALA A 50 21.52 -0.21 20.79
C ALA A 50 22.60 0.60 20.04
N ARG A 51 22.76 1.91 20.31
CA ARG A 51 23.58 2.81 19.49
C ARG A 51 25.02 2.33 19.33
N ASP A 52 25.66 1.99 20.45
CA ASP A 52 27.09 1.61 20.47
C ASP A 52 27.30 0.09 20.34
N GLY A 53 26.21 -0.70 20.34
CA GLY A 53 26.23 -2.16 20.21
C GLY A 53 26.21 -2.68 18.77
N MET A 54 26.10 -1.80 17.77
CA MET A 54 26.07 -2.16 16.34
C MET A 54 26.72 -1.11 15.46
N LYS A 55 26.84 -1.38 14.16
CA LYS A 55 27.36 -0.39 13.21
C LYS A 55 26.41 0.81 13.16
N ARG A 56 26.98 2.00 13.09
CA ARG A 56 26.23 3.26 12.98
C ARG A 56 25.19 3.25 11.86
N SER A 57 25.52 2.66 10.70
CA SER A 57 24.58 2.51 9.58
C SER A 57 23.36 1.66 9.93
N ASP A 58 23.59 0.57 10.66
CA ASP A 58 22.57 -0.41 11.02
C ASP A 58 21.66 0.16 12.11
N TRP A 59 22.25 0.89 13.05
CA TRP A 59 21.50 1.66 14.06
C TRP A 59 20.62 2.74 13.43
N LEU A 60 21.17 3.56 12.52
CA LEU A 60 20.39 4.58 11.81
C LEU A 60 19.25 3.94 11.01
N ALA A 61 19.51 2.80 10.35
CA ALA A 61 18.50 2.05 9.63
C ALA A 61 17.39 1.50 10.54
N LEU A 62 17.75 1.01 11.73
CA LEU A 62 16.79 0.55 12.74
C LEU A 62 15.89 1.71 13.21
N VAL A 63 16.49 2.84 13.58
CA VAL A 63 15.75 4.06 13.96
C VAL A 63 14.83 4.51 12.83
N ALA A 64 15.28 4.44 11.58
CA ALA A 64 14.49 4.80 10.41
C ALA A 64 13.21 3.95 10.25
N VAL A 65 13.33 2.62 10.39
CA VAL A 65 12.18 1.71 10.30
C VAL A 65 11.15 1.98 11.40
N HIS A 66 11.62 2.23 12.62
CA HIS A 66 10.74 2.61 13.73
C HIS A 66 10.08 3.97 13.49
N SER A 67 10.81 4.94 12.95
CA SER A 67 10.28 6.26 12.61
C SER A 67 9.23 6.17 11.50
N ASP A 68 9.46 5.36 10.46
CA ASP A 68 8.50 5.11 9.38
C ASP A 68 7.19 4.54 9.93
N SER A 69 7.29 3.54 10.83
CA SER A 69 6.12 2.92 11.48
C SER A 69 5.35 3.92 12.34
N TRP A 70 6.08 4.75 13.09
CA TRP A 70 5.49 5.78 13.94
C TRP A 70 4.75 6.86 13.13
N LEU A 71 5.34 7.35 12.02
CA LEU A 71 4.71 8.32 11.13
C LEU A 71 3.40 7.79 10.53
N VAL A 72 3.35 6.51 10.14
CA VAL A 72 2.11 5.85 9.70
C VAL A 72 1.08 5.82 10.82
N SER A 73 1.48 5.45 12.04
CA SER A 73 0.59 5.41 13.20
C SER A 73 -0.01 6.79 13.50
N VAL A 74 0.82 7.84 13.57
CA VAL A 74 0.37 9.22 13.82
C VAL A 74 -0.56 9.71 12.70
N ALA A 75 -0.23 9.45 11.43
CA ALA A 75 -1.08 9.84 10.31
C ALA A 75 -2.46 9.17 10.39
N PHE A 76 -2.50 7.87 10.73
CA PHE A 76 -3.74 7.11 10.81
C PHE A 76 -4.55 7.37 12.09
N TYR A 77 -3.88 7.80 13.16
CA TYR A 77 -4.54 8.32 14.35
C TYR A 77 -5.40 9.54 14.01
N TYR A 78 -4.82 10.54 13.32
CA TYR A 78 -5.59 11.68 12.82
C TYR A 78 -6.62 11.30 11.74
N ALA A 79 -6.36 10.22 11.01
CA ALA A 79 -7.27 9.70 9.99
C ALA A 79 -8.46 8.91 10.55
N ALA A 80 -8.61 8.78 11.88
CA ALA A 80 -9.65 7.93 12.49
C ALA A 80 -11.07 8.26 12.00
N ARG A 81 -11.35 9.53 11.68
CA ARG A 81 -12.66 10.00 11.20
C ARG A 81 -12.78 10.07 9.67
N LEU A 82 -11.71 9.75 8.94
CA LEU A 82 -11.73 9.73 7.48
C LEU A 82 -12.50 8.52 6.95
N THR A 83 -13.12 8.68 5.78
CA THR A 83 -13.78 7.56 5.08
C THR A 83 -12.74 6.52 4.61
N ARG A 84 -13.20 5.31 4.26
CA ARG A 84 -12.34 4.28 3.65
C ARG A 84 -11.55 4.81 2.44
N ASN A 85 -12.21 5.59 1.58
CA ASN A 85 -11.59 6.15 0.37
C ASN A 85 -10.56 7.22 0.71
N ASP A 86 -10.83 8.06 1.71
CA ASP A 86 -9.90 9.10 2.14
C ASP A 86 -8.66 8.50 2.83
N ARG A 87 -8.83 7.45 3.65
CA ARG A 87 -7.69 6.69 4.21
C ARG A 87 -6.84 6.04 3.13
N LYS A 88 -7.48 5.48 2.09
CA LYS A 88 -6.77 4.94 0.92
C LYS A 88 -5.98 6.04 0.17
N ARG A 89 -6.57 7.23 0.02
CA ARG A 89 -5.90 8.38 -0.60
C ARG A 89 -4.72 8.87 0.24
N LEU A 90 -4.89 8.97 1.56
CA LEU A 90 -3.83 9.32 2.50
C LEU A 90 -2.66 8.33 2.38
N PHE A 91 -2.93 7.02 2.44
CA PHE A 91 -1.90 6.00 2.28
C PHE A 91 -1.16 6.11 0.95
N GLY A 92 -1.89 6.34 -0.15
CA GLY A 92 -1.30 6.57 -1.47
C GLY A 92 -0.33 7.75 -1.46
N MET A 93 -0.74 8.90 -0.91
CA MET A 93 0.12 10.09 -0.79
C MET A 93 1.36 9.83 0.05
N MET A 94 1.23 9.09 1.17
CA MET A 94 2.38 8.72 2.00
C MET A 94 3.36 7.82 1.24
N ASN A 95 2.83 6.84 0.50
CA ASN A 95 3.63 5.83 -0.20
C ASN A 95 4.23 6.34 -1.54
N ASP A 96 3.84 7.52 -2.01
CA ASP A 96 4.50 8.20 -3.14
C ASP A 96 5.87 8.77 -2.74
N LEU A 97 6.12 8.95 -1.44
CA LEU A 97 7.39 9.38 -0.87
C LEU A 97 8.29 8.18 -0.55
N PRO A 98 9.63 8.34 -0.60
CA PRO A 98 10.51 7.32 -0.05
C PRO A 98 10.33 7.23 1.45
N THR A 99 10.46 6.02 2.00
CA THR A 99 10.52 5.88 3.46
C THR A 99 11.83 6.47 3.98
N VAL A 100 11.87 6.83 5.26
CA VAL A 100 13.10 7.30 5.92
C VAL A 100 14.20 6.24 5.79
N TYR A 101 13.85 4.96 5.93
CA TYR A 101 14.77 3.85 5.71
C TYR A 101 15.33 3.83 4.28
N GLU A 102 14.51 4.01 3.25
CA GLU A 102 14.98 4.04 1.85
C GLU A 102 15.94 5.21 1.58
N VAL A 103 15.70 6.36 2.21
CA VAL A 103 16.57 7.54 2.10
C VAL A 103 17.92 7.26 2.76
N ILE A 104 17.93 6.71 3.97
CA ILE A 104 19.17 6.44 4.73
C ILE A 104 19.98 5.29 4.13
N SER A 105 19.31 4.25 3.62
CA SER A 105 19.95 3.09 2.99
C SER A 105 20.43 3.37 1.56
N GLY A 106 20.00 4.47 0.94
CA GLY A 106 20.34 4.81 -0.45
C GLY A 106 19.64 3.94 -1.50
N MET A 107 18.58 3.21 -1.12
CA MET A 107 17.95 2.17 -1.95
C MET A 107 17.24 2.71 -3.21
N ARG A 108 16.89 4.00 -3.27
CA ARG A 108 16.34 4.64 -4.49
C ARG A 108 17.40 5.13 -5.49
N GLN A 109 18.63 5.41 -5.06
CA GLN A 109 19.68 5.87 -5.98
C GLN A 109 20.12 4.78 -6.96
N SER A 110 19.92 3.50 -6.61
CA SER A 110 20.18 2.37 -7.51
C SER A 110 19.13 2.26 -8.63
N LYS A 111 17.84 2.44 -8.31
CA LYS A 111 16.74 2.36 -9.30
C LYS A 111 16.70 3.52 -10.30
N GLU A 112 17.17 4.71 -9.93
CA GLU A 112 17.26 5.85 -10.87
C GLU A 112 18.51 5.77 -11.77
N ARG A 113 19.64 5.28 -11.26
CA ARG A 113 20.84 5.04 -12.09
C ARG A 113 20.59 4.04 -13.22
N ASP A 114 19.79 3.00 -12.96
CA ASP A 114 19.38 2.03 -13.98
C ASP A 114 18.44 2.59 -15.06
N ARG A 115 17.81 3.76 -14.82
CA ARG A 115 16.91 4.41 -15.80
C ARG A 115 17.60 5.44 -16.69
N SER A 116 18.84 5.82 -16.38
CA SER A 116 19.57 6.88 -17.10
C SER A 116 20.50 6.40 -18.24
N GLY A 117 20.48 5.12 -18.60
CA GLY A 117 21.27 4.58 -19.71
C GLY A 117 20.43 4.18 -20.93
N GLY A 118 20.38 5.01 -21.99
CA GLY A 118 20.06 4.55 -23.36
C GLY A 118 18.99 5.31 -24.16
N ILE A 119 19.36 6.47 -24.72
CA ILE A 119 19.41 6.82 -26.16
C ILE A 119 18.30 6.31 -27.14
N ASP A 120 17.55 7.29 -27.67
CA ASP A 120 16.90 7.52 -28.99
C ASP A 120 16.09 6.45 -29.76
N ASN A 121 14.88 6.81 -30.22
CA ASN A 121 14.66 7.44 -31.54
C ASN A 121 13.15 7.69 -31.86
N SER A 122 12.95 8.81 -32.58
CA SER A 122 11.82 9.34 -33.36
C SER A 122 10.70 8.42 -33.87
N GLY A 123 9.46 8.95 -33.92
CA GLY A 123 8.44 8.44 -34.86
C GLY A 123 6.99 8.87 -34.58
N ARG A 124 6.50 9.87 -35.32
CA ARG A 124 5.12 10.40 -35.38
C ARG A 124 4.01 9.33 -35.53
N ASN A 125 2.82 9.56 -34.96
CA ASN A 125 1.64 9.95 -35.76
C ASN A 125 0.37 10.27 -34.93
N LYS A 126 -0.45 11.13 -35.55
CA LYS A 126 -1.64 11.84 -35.07
C LYS A 126 -2.88 10.95 -34.86
N LEU A 127 -3.71 11.42 -33.91
CA LEU A 127 -5.15 11.25 -33.67
C LEU A 127 -6.04 11.19 -34.95
N PRO A 128 -7.27 10.62 -34.89
CA PRO A 128 -8.44 11.41 -34.45
C PRO A 128 -9.55 10.69 -33.65
N SER A 129 -10.29 11.54 -32.95
CA SER A 129 -11.51 11.36 -32.17
C SER A 129 -12.77 11.03 -33.01
N LYS A 130 -13.76 10.35 -32.42
CA LYS A 130 -15.23 10.43 -32.69
C LYS A 130 -15.97 9.52 -31.69
N HIS A 131 -16.70 10.07 -30.69
CA HIS A 131 -18.09 10.58 -30.67
C HIS A 131 -19.18 9.53 -30.38
N THR A 132 -19.89 9.76 -29.25
CA THR A 132 -21.33 9.54 -28.94
C THR A 132 -21.82 8.08 -28.92
N VAL A 133 -22.59 7.61 -27.93
CA VAL A 133 -23.95 8.04 -27.52
C VAL A 133 -24.35 7.44 -26.16
N GLU A 134 -25.27 8.13 -25.46
CA GLU A 134 -25.85 7.83 -24.15
C GLU A 134 -26.97 6.76 -24.14
N ALA A 135 -27.31 6.34 -22.90
CA ALA A 135 -28.58 5.79 -22.35
C ALA A 135 -28.74 4.26 -22.25
N PRO A 136 -29.57 3.71 -21.32
CA PRO A 136 -30.10 4.20 -20.02
C PRO A 136 -29.85 3.20 -18.84
N PRO A 137 -30.13 3.53 -17.55
CA PRO A 137 -30.07 2.56 -16.45
C PRO A 137 -31.44 1.90 -16.18
N PRO A 138 -31.51 0.58 -15.87
CA PRO A 138 -32.69 -0.06 -15.28
C PRO A 138 -32.52 -0.26 -13.75
N PRO A 139 -33.59 -0.57 -12.99
CA PRO A 139 -34.09 0.28 -11.92
C PRO A 139 -33.66 -0.14 -10.51
N ARG A 140 -33.79 0.82 -9.58
CA ARG A 140 -33.88 0.58 -8.14
C ARG A 140 -35.11 -0.28 -7.83
N ALA A 141 -34.93 -1.31 -7.01
CA ALA A 141 -36.00 -1.92 -6.25
C ALA A 141 -35.64 -1.82 -4.76
N GLU A 142 -36.54 -1.22 -4.00
CA GLU A 142 -36.48 -0.99 -2.56
C GLU A 142 -36.98 -2.20 -1.76
N ASN A 143 -36.61 -2.21 -0.47
CA ASN A 143 -37.31 -2.85 0.67
C ASN A 143 -37.14 -4.39 0.79
N ASN A 144 -36.87 -5.00 1.96
CA ASN A 144 -37.21 -4.65 3.34
C ASN A 144 -36.29 -5.36 4.34
N ALA A 145 -36.26 -4.77 5.55
CA ALA A 145 -35.60 -5.19 6.79
C ALA A 145 -35.86 -6.64 7.24
N ARG A 146 -34.90 -7.18 8.01
CA ARG A 146 -35.13 -7.94 9.25
C ARG A 146 -33.86 -7.98 10.12
N ASP A 147 -34.09 -7.78 11.40
CA ASP A 147 -33.17 -7.63 12.52
C ASP A 147 -32.34 -8.87 12.90
N ALA A 148 -31.19 -8.54 13.49
CA ALA A 148 -30.46 -9.18 14.59
C ALA A 148 -30.03 -10.65 14.49
N ASP A 149 -28.71 -10.86 14.44
CA ASP A 149 -28.04 -11.73 15.41
C ASP A 149 -26.55 -11.35 15.54
N GLU A 150 -26.10 -11.21 16.79
CA GLU A 150 -24.71 -10.92 17.15
C GLU A 150 -23.90 -12.22 17.13
N GLY A 151 -23.01 -12.36 16.15
CA GLY A 151 -22.00 -13.40 16.11
C GLY A 151 -20.62 -12.77 16.00
N TYR A 152 -19.82 -12.88 17.05
CA TYR A 152 -18.40 -12.53 17.04
C TYR A 152 -17.66 -13.44 16.04
N ASP A 153 -17.15 -12.87 14.95
CA ASP A 153 -16.04 -13.45 14.19
C ASP A 153 -14.82 -12.54 14.37
N GLU A 154 -13.95 -12.94 15.29
CA GLU A 154 -12.52 -12.68 15.13
C GLU A 154 -12.07 -13.49 13.90
N ASP A 155 -11.80 -12.83 12.78
CA ASP A 155 -10.99 -13.44 11.73
C ASP A 155 -9.97 -12.45 11.17
N ASP A 156 -8.71 -12.82 11.38
CA ASP A 156 -7.53 -12.35 10.68
C ASP A 156 -7.80 -12.22 9.17
N GLY A 157 -7.37 -11.13 8.55
CA GLY A 157 -7.60 -11.03 7.12
C GLY A 157 -7.00 -9.83 6.44
N ASP A 158 -5.67 -9.82 6.31
CA ASP A 158 -5.00 -9.30 5.12
C ASP A 158 -5.50 -10.06 3.87
N HIS A 159 -6.76 -9.84 3.49
CA HIS A 159 -7.31 -10.28 2.24
C HIS A 159 -7.23 -9.10 1.29
N SER A 160 -6.10 -9.04 0.59
CA SER A 160 -6.02 -8.40 -0.72
C SER A 160 -7.31 -8.72 -1.50
N GLU A 161 -8.21 -7.74 -1.57
CA GLU A 161 -9.52 -7.90 -2.19
C GLU A 161 -9.29 -8.39 -3.62
N THR A 162 -9.57 -9.67 -3.90
CA THR A 162 -9.28 -10.26 -5.22
C THR A 162 -10.19 -9.59 -6.24
N LEU A 163 -9.59 -8.78 -7.13
CA LEU A 163 -10.34 -7.98 -8.10
C LEU A 163 -10.43 -8.69 -9.46
N CYS A 164 -11.58 -8.55 -10.11
CA CYS A 164 -11.77 -9.02 -11.47
C CYS A 164 -10.90 -8.23 -12.45
N GLY A 165 -10.05 -8.91 -13.20
CA GLY A 165 -9.16 -8.30 -14.19
C GLY A 165 -9.85 -7.65 -15.40
N THR A 166 -11.18 -7.74 -15.52
CA THR A 166 -11.97 -7.07 -16.57
C THR A 166 -12.77 -5.89 -16.03
N CYS A 167 -13.56 -6.07 -14.98
CA CYS A 167 -14.47 -5.03 -14.47
C CYS A 167 -14.02 -4.38 -13.15
N GLY A 168 -12.96 -4.88 -12.52
CA GLY A 168 -12.48 -4.38 -11.23
C GLY A 168 -13.40 -4.69 -10.04
N GLY A 169 -14.47 -5.48 -10.24
CA GLY A 169 -15.37 -5.90 -9.15
C GLY A 169 -14.64 -6.81 -8.15
N ILE A 170 -15.05 -6.73 -6.88
CA ILE A 170 -14.47 -7.47 -5.76
C ILE A 170 -14.99 -8.92 -5.77
N TYR A 171 -14.16 -9.86 -5.36
CA TYR A 171 -14.54 -11.26 -5.17
C TYR A 171 -15.81 -11.42 -4.33
N SER A 172 -16.70 -12.30 -4.80
CA SER A 172 -17.88 -12.77 -4.10
C SER A 172 -18.02 -14.26 -4.35
N ALA A 173 -18.23 -15.03 -3.28
CA ALA A 173 -18.44 -16.48 -3.34
C ALA A 173 -19.76 -16.87 -4.02
N GLU A 174 -20.70 -15.93 -4.16
CA GLU A 174 -21.98 -16.15 -4.86
C GLU A 174 -21.84 -16.11 -6.39
N GLU A 175 -20.74 -15.54 -6.91
CA GLU A 175 -20.49 -15.44 -8.34
C GLU A 175 -19.48 -16.49 -8.82
N PHE A 176 -19.57 -16.89 -10.09
CA PHE A 176 -18.59 -17.79 -10.69
C PHE A 176 -17.32 -17.04 -11.14
N TRP A 177 -16.16 -17.53 -10.72
CA TRP A 177 -14.84 -16.98 -11.06
C TRP A 177 -13.92 -18.01 -11.69
N ILE A 178 -12.98 -17.53 -12.51
CA ILE A 178 -11.95 -18.35 -13.16
C ILE A 178 -10.61 -17.60 -13.18
N GLY A 179 -9.52 -18.30 -12.83
CA GLY A 179 -8.15 -17.78 -12.83
C GLY A 179 -7.40 -18.12 -14.12
N CYS A 180 -6.62 -17.17 -14.65
CA CYS A 180 -5.85 -17.37 -15.88
C CYS A 180 -4.45 -17.94 -15.61
N ASP A 181 -4.09 -19.06 -16.26
CA ASP A 181 -2.79 -19.75 -16.08
C ASP A 181 -1.57 -18.99 -16.64
N VAL A 182 -1.78 -17.85 -17.31
CA VAL A 182 -0.69 -17.07 -17.94
C VAL A 182 -0.35 -15.81 -17.16
N CYS A 183 -1.35 -15.14 -16.60
CA CYS A 183 -1.15 -13.87 -15.87
C CYS A 183 -1.61 -13.93 -14.43
N GLU A 184 -2.10 -15.09 -13.97
CA GLU A 184 -2.50 -15.39 -12.58
C GLU A 184 -3.59 -14.47 -12.02
N ARG A 185 -4.26 -13.70 -12.89
CA ARG A 185 -5.39 -12.84 -12.54
C ARG A 185 -6.71 -13.62 -12.54
N TRP A 186 -7.62 -13.17 -11.68
CA TRP A 186 -8.97 -13.70 -11.51
C TRP A 186 -10.01 -12.90 -12.28
N TYR A 187 -11.05 -13.59 -12.77
CA TYR A 187 -12.11 -12.99 -13.56
C TYR A 187 -13.48 -13.60 -13.24
N HIS A 188 -14.53 -12.79 -13.21
CA HIS A 188 -15.88 -13.34 -13.27
C HIS A 188 -16.07 -14.09 -14.59
N GLY A 189 -16.69 -15.27 -14.55
CA GLY A 189 -16.99 -16.03 -15.76
C GLY A 189 -17.82 -15.23 -16.77
N LYS A 190 -18.77 -14.42 -16.30
CA LYS A 190 -19.54 -13.47 -17.16
C LYS A 190 -18.65 -12.45 -17.87
N CYS A 191 -17.62 -11.94 -17.21
CA CYS A 191 -16.70 -10.94 -17.77
C CYS A 191 -15.78 -11.51 -18.86
N VAL A 192 -15.56 -12.82 -18.87
CA VAL A 192 -14.72 -13.52 -19.86
C VAL A 192 -15.49 -14.53 -20.71
N LYS A 193 -16.82 -14.54 -20.61
CA LYS A 193 -17.73 -15.41 -21.35
C LYS A 193 -17.45 -16.91 -21.17
N ILE A 194 -17.15 -17.31 -19.94
CA ILE A 194 -16.99 -18.71 -19.52
C ILE A 194 -18.05 -19.04 -18.48
N THR A 195 -18.73 -20.18 -18.67
CA THR A 195 -19.69 -20.73 -17.71
C THR A 195 -19.01 -21.80 -16.85
N PRO A 196 -19.54 -22.12 -15.64
CA PRO A 196 -19.03 -23.20 -14.80
C PRO A 196 -18.89 -24.53 -15.57
N ALA A 197 -19.95 -24.95 -16.27
CA ALA A 197 -19.95 -26.18 -17.07
C ALA A 197 -18.88 -26.18 -18.18
N LYS A 198 -18.56 -25.02 -18.76
CA LYS A 198 -17.49 -24.91 -19.74
C LYS A 198 -16.12 -25.04 -19.06
N ALA A 199 -15.94 -24.44 -17.88
CA ALA A 199 -14.69 -24.46 -17.13
C ALA A 199 -14.28 -25.87 -16.70
N GLU A 200 -15.23 -26.76 -16.38
CA GLU A 200 -14.95 -28.17 -16.06
C GLU A 200 -14.18 -28.91 -17.17
N SER A 201 -14.36 -28.49 -18.43
CA SER A 201 -13.67 -29.08 -19.59
C SER A 201 -12.34 -28.42 -19.96
N ILE A 202 -11.99 -27.30 -19.30
CA ILE A 202 -10.79 -26.52 -19.63
C ILE A 202 -9.61 -27.01 -18.78
N LYS A 203 -8.60 -27.61 -19.42
CA LYS A 203 -7.35 -28.01 -18.75
C LYS A 203 -6.42 -26.84 -18.44
N GLN A 204 -6.38 -25.84 -19.32
CA GLN A 204 -5.62 -24.61 -19.15
C GLN A 204 -6.42 -23.43 -19.70
N TYR A 205 -6.78 -22.50 -18.83
CA TYR A 205 -7.52 -21.31 -19.17
C TYR A 205 -6.61 -20.10 -19.44
N LYS A 206 -6.76 -19.52 -20.63
CA LYS A 206 -6.11 -18.27 -21.03
C LYS A 206 -7.15 -17.16 -21.18
N CYS A 207 -7.01 -16.08 -20.40
CA CYS A 207 -7.89 -14.93 -20.48
C CYS A 207 -7.83 -14.25 -21.86
N PRO A 208 -8.84 -13.45 -22.25
CA PRO A 208 -8.86 -12.78 -23.56
C PRO A 208 -7.61 -11.95 -23.87
N SER A 209 -7.05 -11.29 -22.86
CA SER A 209 -5.83 -10.48 -22.97
C SER A 209 -4.58 -11.33 -23.23
N CYS A 210 -4.51 -12.54 -22.67
CA CYS A 210 -3.38 -13.46 -22.89
C CYS A 210 -3.55 -14.26 -24.18
N SER A 211 -4.79 -14.59 -24.57
CA SER A 211 -5.09 -15.29 -25.82
C SER A 211 -4.84 -14.43 -27.06
N SER A 212 -4.96 -13.09 -26.95
CA SER A 212 -4.73 -12.15 -28.06
C SER A 212 -3.26 -11.76 -28.25
N LYS A 213 -2.39 -12.06 -27.28
CA LYS A 213 -0.94 -11.82 -27.41
C LYS A 213 -0.35 -12.94 -28.26
N ARG A 214 -0.02 -12.66 -29.53
CA ARG A 214 0.84 -13.54 -30.32
C ARG A 214 2.16 -13.75 -29.57
N PRO A 215 2.76 -14.95 -29.57
CA PRO A 215 4.13 -15.09 -29.11
C PRO A 215 5.00 -14.11 -29.91
N ARG A 216 5.79 -13.29 -29.22
CA ARG A 216 6.87 -12.52 -29.84
C ARG A 216 7.84 -13.56 -30.43
N GLN A 217 7.81 -13.70 -31.75
CA GLN A 217 8.92 -14.31 -32.50
C GLN A 217 10.10 -13.33 -32.52
#